data_AF-A0A066UGL8-F1
#
_entry.id   AF-A0A066UGL8-F1
#
_cell.length_a   1.000
_cell.length_b   1.000
_cell.length_c   1.000
_cell.angle_alpha   90.00
_cell.angle_beta   90.00
_cell.angle_gamma   90.00
#
_symmetry.space_group_name_H-M   'P 1'
#
loop_
_entity.id
_entity.type
_entity.pdbx_description
1 polymer ?
#
loop_
_entity_poly.entity_id
_entity_poly.type
_entity_poly.pdbx_seq_one_letter_code
_entity_poly.pdbx_strand_id
1 'polypeptide(L)'
;MIHLKANPQDIDNAVLEILRLHDLLITNRRRTTCPVTLHGIYIPKDAKITINWQSANRNPRSLLSSGQFLSYTEAKLIIWSMDMASMSALVSH
;
A
#
# COMPACT_ATOMS: atom_id res chain seq x y z
N MET A 1 1.39 -1.29 -26.39
CA MET A 1 2.21 -2.53 -26.36
C MET A 1 3.57 -2.41 -27.09
N ILE A 2 3.91 -1.26 -27.70
CA ILE A 2 5.19 -1.05 -28.39
C ILE A 2 6.31 -0.60 -27.42
N HIS A 3 5.97 0.19 -26.39
CA HIS A 3 6.93 0.76 -25.45
C HIS A 3 7.72 -0.29 -24.65
N LEU A 4 7.05 -1.23 -23.96
CA LEU A 4 7.74 -2.27 -23.16
C LEU A 4 8.57 -3.25 -24.01
N LYS A 5 8.21 -3.45 -25.28
CA LYS A 5 9.02 -4.24 -26.21
C LYS A 5 10.32 -3.52 -26.58
N ALA A 6 10.27 -2.20 -26.71
CA ALA A 6 11.44 -1.36 -26.99
C ALA A 6 12.28 -1.09 -25.72
N ASN A 7 11.66 -1.13 -24.54
CA ASN A 7 12.26 -0.82 -23.24
C ASN A 7 11.98 -1.90 -22.20
N PRO A 8 12.60 -3.09 -22.28
CA PRO A 8 12.34 -4.19 -21.35
C PRO A 8 12.70 -3.85 -19.89
N GLN A 9 13.61 -2.91 -19.66
CA GLN A 9 13.96 -2.40 -18.33
C GLN A 9 12.80 -1.73 -17.58
N ASP A 10 11.72 -1.37 -18.28
CA ASP A 10 10.54 -0.76 -17.67
C ASP A 10 9.50 -1.80 -17.23
N ILE A 11 9.75 -3.09 -17.44
CA ILE A 11 8.78 -4.17 -17.14
C ILE A 11 8.41 -4.18 -15.66
N ASP A 12 9.35 -4.07 -14.73
CA ASP A 12 9.01 -4.20 -13.32
C ASP A 12 8.18 -3.01 -12.82
N ASN A 13 8.46 -1.80 -13.32
CA ASN A 13 7.63 -0.62 -13.05
C ASN A 13 6.20 -0.82 -13.61
N ALA A 14 6.07 -1.42 -14.80
CA ALA A 14 4.77 -1.77 -15.36
C ALA A 14 4.02 -2.80 -14.50
N VAL A 15 4.72 -3.81 -13.99
CA VAL A 15 4.15 -4.82 -13.08
C VAL A 15 3.64 -4.15 -11.80
N LEU A 16 4.43 -3.26 -11.19
CA LEU A 16 4.03 -2.55 -9.97
C LEU A 16 2.80 -1.66 -10.21
N GLU A 17 2.74 -0.95 -11.33
CA GLU A 17 1.59 -0.13 -11.68
C GLU A 17 0.33 -0.97 -11.98
N ILE A 18 0.49 -2.13 -12.63
CA ILE A 18 -0.62 -3.08 -12.81
C ILE A 18 -1.15 -3.54 -11.45
N LEU A 19 -0.26 -3.88 -10.51
CA LEU A 19 -0.66 -4.31 -9.16
C LEU A 19 -1.36 -3.19 -8.38
N ARG A 20 -0.95 -1.93 -8.57
CA ARG A 20 -1.58 -0.74 -7.95
C ARG A 20 -2.97 -0.46 -8.53
N LEU A 21 -3.15 -0.62 -9.85
CA LEU A 21 -4.40 -0.31 -10.54
C LEU A 21 -5.45 -1.42 -10.41
N HIS A 22 -5.02 -2.68 -10.44
CA HIS A 22 -5.92 -3.84 -10.41
C HIS A 22 -6.28 -4.29 -9.00
N ASP A 23 -5.65 -3.73 -7.97
CA ASP A 23 -6.01 -3.88 -6.55
C ASP A 23 -6.31 -5.35 -6.16
N LEU A 24 -5.38 -6.26 -6.48
CA LEU A 24 -5.57 -7.71 -6.33
C LEU A 24 -5.84 -8.15 -4.88
N LEU A 25 -5.49 -7.32 -3.89
CA LEU A 25 -5.97 -7.44 -2.52
C LEU A 25 -6.70 -6.16 -2.10
N ILE A 26 -8.04 -6.21 -2.10
CA ILE A 26 -8.87 -5.03 -1.81
C ILE A 26 -8.82 -4.67 -0.32
N THR A 27 -8.88 -5.67 0.58
CA THR A 27 -8.93 -5.43 2.02
C THR A 27 -8.06 -6.40 2.82
N ASN A 28 -7.62 -5.94 4.00
CA ASN A 28 -6.92 -6.78 4.97
C ASN A 28 -7.40 -6.46 6.39
N ARG A 29 -7.82 -7.49 7.14
CA ARG A 29 -8.30 -7.33 8.51
C ARG A 29 -7.15 -7.40 9.50
N ARG A 30 -7.23 -6.59 10.54
CA ARG A 30 -6.25 -6.53 11.64
C ARG A 30 -6.96 -6.43 12.98
N ARG A 31 -6.21 -6.71 14.05
CA ARG A 31 -6.64 -6.52 15.43
C ARG A 31 -5.61 -5.69 16.17
N THR A 32 -6.03 -4.60 16.78
CA THR A 32 -5.13 -3.74 17.58
C THR A 32 -4.61 -4.48 18.81
N THR A 33 -3.30 -4.46 19.04
CA THR A 33 -2.67 -5.11 20.21
C THR A 33 -2.68 -4.24 21.47
N CYS A 34 -2.87 -2.92 21.30
CA CYS A 34 -3.02 -1.94 22.36
C CYS A 34 -3.97 -0.80 21.89
N PRO A 35 -4.45 0.06 22.79
CA PRO A 35 -5.21 1.24 22.39
C PRO A 35 -4.33 2.19 21.55
N VAL A 36 -4.90 2.75 20.47
CA VAL A 36 -4.18 3.63 19.54
C VAL A 36 -5.10 4.74 19.06
N THR A 37 -4.54 5.92 18.82
CA THR A 37 -5.25 7.03 18.17
C THR A 37 -4.75 7.16 16.73
N LEU A 38 -5.62 6.94 15.75
CA LEU A 38 -5.31 7.08 14.33
C LEU A 38 -6.14 8.22 13.74
N HIS A 39 -5.49 9.23 13.14
CA HIS A 39 -6.15 10.41 12.57
C HIS A 39 -7.14 11.08 13.54
N GLY A 40 -6.78 11.14 14.83
CA GLY A 40 -7.64 11.71 15.90
C GLY A 40 -8.76 10.78 16.39
N ILE A 41 -8.90 9.58 15.83
CA ILE A 41 -9.88 8.58 16.26
C ILE A 41 -9.22 7.61 17.24
N TYR A 42 -9.76 7.54 18.46
CA TYR A 42 -9.37 6.53 19.44
C TYR A 42 -9.91 5.15 19.07
N ILE A 43 -9.03 4.15 19.06
CA ILE A 43 -9.34 2.75 18.76
C ILE A 43 -8.85 1.92 19.97
N PRO A 44 -9.74 1.20 20.67
CA PRO A 44 -9.35 0.44 21.85
C PRO A 44 -8.54 -0.81 21.48
N LYS A 45 -7.85 -1.41 22.47
CA LYS A 45 -7.25 -2.73 22.34
C LYS A 45 -8.28 -3.75 21.84
N ASP A 46 -7.82 -4.74 21.07
CA ASP A 46 -8.60 -5.84 20.50
C ASP A 46 -9.70 -5.43 19.51
N ALA A 47 -9.75 -4.15 19.10
CA ALA A 47 -10.64 -3.70 18.03
C ALA A 47 -10.29 -4.38 16.70
N LYS A 48 -11.32 -4.81 15.97
CA LYS A 48 -11.20 -5.31 14.60
C LYS A 48 -11.19 -4.11 13.66
N ILE A 49 -10.14 -3.98 12.86
CA ILE A 49 -10.06 -2.95 11.82
C ILE A 49 -9.90 -3.61 10.45
N THR A 50 -10.35 -2.90 9.42
CA THR A 50 -10.16 -3.30 8.03
C THR A 50 -9.37 -2.22 7.31
N ILE A 51 -8.21 -2.59 6.79
CA ILE A 51 -7.43 -1.74 5.90
C ILE A 51 -7.98 -1.92 4.49
N ASN A 52 -8.35 -0.81 3.83
CA ASN A 52 -8.78 -0.80 2.43
C ASN A 52 -7.59 -0.36 1.55
N TRP A 53 -6.95 -1.33 0.90
CA TRP A 53 -5.78 -1.10 0.06
C TRP A 53 -6.13 -0.41 -1.25
N GLN A 54 -7.29 -0.72 -1.82
CA GLN A 54 -7.79 -0.04 -3.03
C GLN A 54 -7.89 1.48 -2.83
N SER A 55 -8.37 1.91 -1.65
CA SER A 55 -8.40 3.33 -1.29
C SER A 55 -6.98 3.89 -1.10
N ALA A 56 -6.12 3.17 -0.38
CA ALA A 56 -4.75 3.60 -0.12
C ALA A 56 -3.91 3.75 -1.41
N ASN A 57 -3.97 2.78 -2.32
CA ASN A 57 -3.24 2.73 -3.59
C ASN A 57 -3.61 3.85 -4.57
N ARG A 58 -4.78 4.49 -4.38
CA ARG A 58 -5.30 5.58 -5.21
C ARG A 58 -5.16 6.94 -4.54
N ASN A 59 -4.65 7.00 -3.32
CA ASN A 59 -4.53 8.25 -2.58
C ASN A 59 -3.48 9.16 -3.25
N PRO A 60 -3.87 10.35 -3.73
CA PRO A 60 -2.93 11.27 -4.37
C PRO A 60 -1.85 11.77 -3.43
N ARG A 61 -2.06 11.69 -2.11
CA ARG A 61 -1.05 12.10 -1.11
C ARG A 61 0.05 11.08 -0.91
N SER A 62 -0.18 9.81 -1.24
CA SER A 62 0.88 8.78 -1.29
C SER A 62 1.61 8.75 -2.63
N LEU A 63 1.06 9.41 -3.65
CA LEU A 63 1.72 9.65 -4.92
C LEU A 63 2.62 10.88 -4.76
N LEU A 64 3.86 10.68 -4.32
CA LEU A 64 4.87 11.73 -4.44
C LEU A 64 4.97 12.11 -5.92
N SER A 65 4.86 13.40 -6.19
CA SER A 65 4.69 14.01 -7.50
C SER A 65 5.68 13.47 -8.56
N SER A 66 5.19 12.68 -9.51
CA SER A 66 5.71 12.75 -10.88
C SER A 66 4.67 12.16 -11.85
N GLY A 67 4.25 12.94 -12.83
CA GLY A 67 3.53 12.44 -14.00
C GLY A 67 4.43 11.61 -14.92
N GLN A 68 5.38 10.86 -14.34
CA GLN A 68 6.33 9.99 -15.02
C GLN A 68 6.20 8.60 -14.44
N PHE A 69 6.53 7.61 -15.27
CA PHE A 69 6.65 6.22 -14.86
C PHE A 69 7.65 6.16 -13.69
N LEU A 70 7.17 5.80 -12.49
CA LEU A 70 8.00 5.79 -11.29
C LEU A 70 9.16 4.83 -11.50
N SER A 71 10.39 5.33 -11.33
CA SER A 71 11.58 4.49 -11.19
C SER A 71 11.43 3.58 -9.96
N TYR A 72 12.06 2.40 -10.03
CA TYR A 72 12.07 1.29 -9.06
C TYR A 72 12.11 1.64 -7.57
N THR A 73 12.54 2.84 -7.20
CA THR A 73 12.68 3.30 -5.82
C THR A 73 11.39 3.81 -5.16
N GLU A 74 10.34 4.17 -5.91
CA GLU A 74 9.19 4.88 -5.33
C GLU A 74 7.83 4.18 -5.42
N ALA A 75 7.67 3.19 -6.32
CA ALA A 75 6.45 2.39 -6.42
C ALA A 75 6.42 1.29 -5.34
N LYS A 76 6.46 1.70 -4.07
CA LYS A 76 6.12 0.83 -2.95
C LYS A 76 4.62 0.57 -3.01
N LEU A 77 4.21 -0.60 -3.50
CA LEU A 77 2.88 -1.14 -3.19
C LEU A 77 2.71 -1.05 -1.67
N ILE A 78 1.79 -0.21 -1.20
CA ILE A 78 1.72 0.21 0.22
C ILE A 78 1.58 -1.03 1.13
N ILE A 79 0.90 -2.06 0.62
CA ILE A 79 0.73 -3.35 1.25
C ILE A 79 2.06 -4.07 1.60
N TRP A 80 3.11 -3.90 0.80
CA TRP A 80 4.42 -4.53 1.00
C TRP A 80 5.45 -3.57 1.58
N SER A 81 5.10 -2.29 1.72
CA SER A 81 5.97 -1.27 2.28
C SER A 81 5.75 -0.98 3.76
N MET A 82 4.69 -1.52 4.37
CA MET A 82 4.53 -1.45 5.82
C MET A 82 5.72 -2.17 6.46
N ASP A 83 6.50 -1.45 7.25
CA ASP A 83 7.56 -2.07 8.03
C ASP A 83 6.97 -3.02 9.08
N MET A 84 7.80 -3.96 9.55
CA MET A 84 7.42 -4.92 10.60
C MET A 84 7.00 -4.22 11.90
N ALA A 85 7.53 -3.01 12.18
CA ALA A 85 7.19 -2.23 13.36
C ALA A 85 5.75 -1.70 13.32
N SER A 86 5.28 -1.20 12.17
CA SER A 86 3.90 -0.76 11.93
C SER A 86 2.92 -1.93 11.93
N MET A 87 3.39 -3.14 11.60
CA MET A 87 2.61 -4.37 11.76
C MET A 87 2.46 -4.82 13.22
N SER A 88 3.44 -4.56 14.09
CA SER A 88 3.43 -5.03 15.48
C SER A 88 2.28 -4.48 16.34
N ALA A 89 1.80 -3.27 16.05
CA ALA A 89 0.65 -2.65 16.72
C ALA A 89 -0.70 -3.28 16.32
N LEU A 90 -0.73 -4.09 15.27
CA LEU A 90 -1.94 -4.54 14.57
C LEU A 90 -2.04 -6.06 14.38
N VAL A 91 -1.11 -6.84 14.97
CA VAL A 91 -1.08 -8.31 14.90
C VAL A 91 -1.05 -8.89 16.31
N SER A 92 -2.22 -9.08 16.91
CA SER A 92 -2.39 -10.20 17.85
C SER A 92 -2.83 -11.40 17.05
N HIS A 93 -2.16 -12.54 17.27
CA HIS A 93 -2.67 -13.85 16.85
C HIS A 93 -4.02 -14.10 17.55
#